data_AF-A0A263NYH8-F1
#
_entry.id   AF-A0A263NYH8-F1
#
_cell.length_a   1.000
_cell.length_b   1.000
_cell.length_c   1.000
_cell.angle_alpha   90.00
_cell.angle_beta   90.00
_cell.angle_gamma   90.00
#
_symmetry.space_group_name_H-M   'P 1'
#
loop_
_entity.id
_entity.type
_entity.pdbx_description
1 polymer ?
#
loop_
_entity_poly.entity_id
_entity_poly.type
_entity_poly.pdbx_seq_one_letter_code
_entity_poly.pdbx_strand_id
1 'polypeptide(L)'
;MRAVIELRGAEGACSVVPFSSQKVTAKRKAQGIYEVRGTLGLIPLAPEGNGWGYSMGVGEKDVLAVVTYARKVMTIKLQKDGQPYELVGAMSVHCEIAESAPVMLPAF
;
A
#
# COMPACT_ATOMS: atom_id res chain seq x y z
N MET A 1 -4.65 8.45 -10.44
CA MET A 1 -3.32 8.97 -10.04
C MET A 1 -2.48 7.87 -9.40
N ARG A 2 -1.16 7.89 -9.59
CA ARG A 2 -0.21 6.95 -8.95
C ARG A 2 0.18 7.44 -7.56
N ALA A 3 0.27 6.52 -6.61
CA ALA A 3 0.76 6.79 -5.25
C ALA A 3 1.61 5.63 -4.74
N VAL A 4 2.42 5.91 -3.73
CA VAL A 4 3.12 4.94 -2.90
C VAL A 4 2.47 4.99 -1.51
N ILE A 5 2.00 3.84 -1.06
CA ILE A 5 1.53 3.65 0.31
C ILE A 5 2.63 2.98 1.09
N GLU A 6 3.06 3.61 2.16
CA GLU A 6 4.00 3.00 3.08
C GLU A 6 3.24 2.49 4.30
N LEU A 7 3.22 1.17 4.47
CA LEU A 7 2.78 0.52 5.69
C LEU A 7 3.92 0.44 6.68
N ARG A 8 3.65 0.71 7.96
CA ARG A 8 4.65 0.69 9.03
C ARG A 8 4.13 -0.04 10.26
N GLY A 9 5.00 -0.89 10.80
CA GLY A 9 4.79 -1.61 12.06
C GLY A 9 3.57 -2.55 12.07
N ALA A 10 3.42 -3.27 13.18
CA ALA A 10 2.44 -4.35 13.33
C ALA A 10 0.99 -3.87 13.20
N GLU A 11 0.68 -2.64 13.65
CA GLU A 11 -0.69 -2.08 13.55
C GLU A 11 -1.08 -1.69 12.12
N GLY A 12 -0.13 -1.66 11.19
CA GLY A 12 -0.37 -1.33 9.78
C GLY A 12 -0.69 0.15 9.58
N ALA A 13 0.02 1.03 10.30
CA ALA A 13 -0.10 2.47 10.08
C ALA A 13 0.31 2.79 8.63
N CYS A 14 -0.47 3.61 7.92
CA CYS A 14 -0.18 3.96 6.53
C CYS A 14 0.15 5.45 6.36
N SER A 15 1.16 5.72 5.53
CA SER A 15 1.38 7.03 4.93
C SER A 15 1.24 6.93 3.40
N VAL A 16 0.88 8.03 2.73
CA VAL A 16 0.61 8.06 1.29
C VAL A 16 1.44 9.16 0.65
N VAL A 17 2.16 8.82 -0.42
CA VAL A 17 2.98 9.76 -1.18
C VAL A 17 2.55 9.71 -2.65
N PRO A 18 2.19 10.83 -3.29
CA PRO A 18 2.10 12.18 -2.73
C PRO A 18 0.94 12.32 -1.72
N PHE A 19 1.09 13.23 -0.74
CA PHE A 19 0.17 13.47 0.39
C PHE A 19 -1.23 13.99 0.01
N SER A 20 -1.62 13.96 -1.27
CA SER A 20 -2.83 14.60 -1.79
C SER A 20 -4.12 13.78 -1.61
N SER A 21 -4.06 12.57 -1.04
CA SER A 21 -5.22 11.70 -0.86
C SER A 21 -5.46 11.33 0.61
N GLN A 22 -6.38 12.06 1.26
CA GLN A 22 -6.82 11.80 2.64
C GLN A 22 -7.72 10.56 2.78
N LYS A 23 -8.10 9.91 1.67
CA LYS A 23 -9.10 8.83 1.66
C LYS A 23 -8.51 7.43 1.77
N VAL A 24 -7.19 7.31 1.79
CA VAL A 24 -6.51 6.02 1.94
C VAL A 24 -6.33 5.73 3.41
N THR A 25 -6.78 4.55 3.82
CA THR A 25 -6.65 4.07 5.21
C THR A 25 -6.14 2.65 5.18
N ALA A 26 -5.32 2.29 6.16
CA ALA A 26 -4.90 0.91 6.38
C ALA A 26 -5.24 0.48 7.81
N LYS A 27 -5.41 -0.82 7.98
CA LYS A 27 -5.53 -1.45 9.29
C LYS A 27 -4.98 -2.86 9.26
N ARG A 28 -4.48 -3.31 10.40
CA ARG A 28 -4.28 -4.72 10.67
C ARG A 28 -5.64 -5.45 10.78
N LYS A 29 -5.80 -6.55 10.05
CA LYS A 29 -6.99 -7.42 10.11
C LYS A 29 -6.76 -8.63 11.01
N ALA A 30 -5.58 -9.23 10.88
CA ALA A 30 -5.13 -10.40 11.63
C ALA A 30 -3.59 -10.42 11.61
N GLN A 31 -2.99 -11.42 12.25
CA GLN A 31 -1.54 -11.51 12.27
C GLN A 31 -0.95 -11.60 10.86
N GLY A 32 -0.10 -10.64 10.50
CA GLY A 32 0.50 -10.54 9.16
C GLY A 32 -0.49 -10.31 8.01
N ILE A 33 -1.71 -9.84 8.31
CA ILE A 33 -2.72 -9.49 7.29
C ILE A 33 -3.15 -8.03 7.46
N TYR A 34 -2.89 -7.24 6.43
CA TYR A 34 -3.22 -5.81 6.37
C TYR A 34 -4.28 -5.56 5.30
N GLU A 35 -5.29 -4.76 5.63
CA GLU A 35 -6.27 -4.26 4.68
C GLU A 35 -6.03 -2.78 4.42
N VAL A 36 -5.92 -2.42 3.15
CA VAL A 36 -5.80 -1.05 2.68
C VAL A 36 -7.03 -0.70 1.83
N ARG A 37 -7.61 0.46 2.09
CA ARG A 37 -8.82 0.98 1.43
C ARG A 37 -8.53 2.35 0.82
N GLY A 38 -9.38 2.77 -0.12
CA GLY A 38 -9.20 4.04 -0.83
C GLY A 38 -8.25 3.96 -2.03
N THR A 39 -7.79 2.75 -2.38
CA THR A 39 -7.00 2.47 -3.59
C THR A 39 -7.86 1.81 -4.67
N LEU A 40 -7.38 1.89 -5.91
CA LEU A 40 -7.88 1.18 -7.09
C LEU A 40 -7.11 -0.13 -7.35
N GLY A 41 -6.23 -0.52 -6.43
CA GLY A 41 -5.38 -1.71 -6.52
C GLY A 41 -3.90 -1.36 -6.75
N LEU A 42 -3.10 -2.38 -7.05
CA LEU A 42 -1.73 -2.18 -7.55
C LEU A 42 -1.77 -1.46 -8.89
N ILE A 43 -0.69 -0.77 -9.24
CA ILE A 43 -0.59 -0.09 -10.54
C ILE A 43 -0.76 -1.15 -11.66
N PRO A 44 -1.73 -0.97 -12.57
CA PRO A 44 -2.04 -1.99 -13.58
C PRO A 44 -1.00 -2.08 -14.70
N LEU A 45 -0.27 -1.00 -14.97
CA LEU A 45 0.77 -0.92 -16.02
C LEU A 45 2.07 -0.36 -15.43
N ALA A 46 2.97 -1.26 -15.04
CA ALA A 46 4.34 -0.91 -14.68
C ALA A 46 5.08 -0.35 -15.91
N PRO A 47 5.94 0.67 -15.77
CA PRO A 47 6.90 1.02 -16.81
C PRO A 47 7.79 -0.18 -17.11
N GLU A 48 8.11 -0.38 -18.38
CA GLU A 48 9.01 -1.44 -18.81
C GLU A 48 10.36 -1.36 -18.07
N GLY A 49 10.86 -2.51 -17.62
CA GLY A 49 12.15 -2.63 -16.94
C GLY A 49 12.18 -2.18 -15.48
N ASN A 50 11.15 -1.50 -14.97
CA ASN A 50 11.05 -1.15 -13.55
C ASN A 50 10.14 -2.16 -12.84
N GLY A 51 10.72 -2.98 -11.95
CA GLY A 51 9.92 -3.84 -11.07
C GLY A 51 9.00 -3.00 -10.20
N TRP A 52 7.69 -3.00 -10.50
CA TRP A 52 6.67 -2.29 -9.74
C TRP A 52 5.75 -3.28 -9.04
N GLY A 53 5.16 -2.85 -7.93
CA GLY A 53 4.40 -3.70 -7.03
C GLY A 53 4.60 -3.21 -5.60
N TYR A 54 5.47 -3.89 -4.86
CA TYR A 54 5.87 -3.47 -3.53
C TYR A 54 7.37 -3.64 -3.32
N SER A 55 7.91 -2.91 -2.35
CA SER A 55 9.25 -3.10 -1.81
C SER A 55 9.17 -3.28 -0.30
N MET A 56 10.11 -4.05 0.22
CA MET A 56 10.24 -4.36 1.64
C MET A 56 11.37 -3.53 2.24
N GLY A 57 11.18 -3.05 3.47
CA GLY A 57 12.24 -2.39 4.23
C GLY A 57 13.40 -3.34 4.54
N VAL A 58 14.56 -2.80 4.90
CA VAL A 58 15.79 -3.58 5.13
C VAL A 58 15.62 -4.66 6.23
N GLY A 59 14.78 -4.40 7.24
CA GLY A 59 14.48 -5.35 8.32
C GLY A 59 13.59 -6.53 7.90
N GLU A 60 12.96 -6.46 6.74
CA GLU A 60 11.94 -7.40 6.24
C GLU A 60 12.56 -8.48 5.34
N LYS A 61 13.79 -8.89 5.67
CA LYS A 61 14.53 -9.88 4.88
C LYS A 61 13.82 -11.23 4.91
N ASP A 62 13.71 -11.84 3.74
CA ASP A 62 13.11 -13.15 3.49
C ASP A 62 11.59 -13.20 3.79
N VAL A 63 10.93 -12.04 3.89
CA VAL A 63 9.48 -11.94 4.02
C VAL A 63 8.84 -11.98 2.63
N LEU A 64 7.90 -12.91 2.46
CA LEU A 64 7.06 -13.03 1.27
C LEU A 64 5.80 -12.20 1.46
N ALA A 65 5.43 -11.41 0.44
CA ALA A 65 4.17 -10.69 0.41
C ALA A 65 3.27 -11.24 -0.69
N VAL A 66 2.01 -11.49 -0.34
CA VAL A 66 0.94 -11.74 -1.30
C VAL A 66 -0.03 -10.57 -1.24
N VAL A 67 -0.12 -9.84 -2.35
CA VAL A 67 -1.00 -8.68 -2.50
C VAL A 67 -2.17 -9.05 -3.40
N THR A 68 -3.38 -8.85 -2.92
CA THR A 68 -4.62 -9.10 -3.66
C THR A 68 -5.51 -7.88 -3.61
N TYR A 69 -6.33 -7.67 -4.64
CA TYR A 69 -7.31 -6.60 -4.66
C TYR A 69 -8.67 -7.15 -5.06
N ALA A 70 -9.67 -6.96 -4.19
CA ALA A 70 -11.03 -7.37 -4.44
C ALA A 70 -12.00 -6.45 -3.70
N ARG A 71 -13.16 -6.15 -4.31
CA ARG A 71 -14.24 -5.36 -3.70
C ARG A 71 -13.76 -4.04 -3.06
N LYS A 72 -12.85 -3.33 -3.74
CA LYS A 72 -12.26 -2.06 -3.28
C LYS A 72 -11.38 -2.17 -2.02
N VAL A 73 -10.87 -3.36 -1.72
CA VAL A 73 -9.95 -3.62 -0.60
C VAL A 73 -8.70 -4.29 -1.15
N MET A 74 -7.55 -3.69 -0.87
CA MET A 74 -6.26 -4.32 -1.10
C MET A 74 -5.88 -5.09 0.18
N THR A 75 -5.70 -6.40 0.07
CA THR A 75 -5.25 -7.27 1.17
C THR A 75 -3.80 -7.66 0.93
N ILE A 76 -2.96 -7.39 1.93
CA ILE A 76 -1.55 -7.74 1.95
C ILE A 76 -1.35 -8.79 3.03
N LYS A 77 -0.87 -9.97 2.63
CA LYS A 77 -0.50 -11.05 3.53
C LYS A 77 1.02 -11.17 3.56
N LEU A 78 1.60 -11.12 4.75
CA LEU A 78 3.04 -11.27 4.98
C LEU A 78 3.32 -12.63 5.61
N GLN A 79 4.32 -13.32 5.07
CA GLN A 79 4.76 -14.60 5.57
C GLN A 79 6.28 -14.66 5.64
N LYS A 80 6.80 -15.34 6.66
CA LYS A 80 8.21 -15.68 6.79
C LYS A 80 8.29 -17.14 7.21
N ASP A 81 9.07 -17.94 6.48
CA ASP A 81 9.21 -19.38 6.72
C ASP A 81 7.85 -20.13 6.79
N GLY A 82 6.89 -19.70 5.97
CA GLY A 82 5.53 -20.25 5.92
C GLY A 82 4.59 -19.82 7.05
N GLN A 83 5.06 -19.02 8.01
CA GLN A 83 4.25 -18.52 9.12
C GLN A 83 3.80 -17.07 8.88
N PRO A 84 2.62 -16.65 9.39
CA PRO A 84 2.21 -15.25 9.35
C PRO A 84 3.24 -14.34 10.03
N TYR A 85 3.64 -13.28 9.35
CA TYR A 85 4.70 -12.39 9.80
C TYR A 85 4.15 -10.98 10.06
N GLU A 86 4.43 -10.42 11.25
CA GLU A 86 4.09 -9.03 11.56
C GLU A 86 5.16 -8.10 11.04
N LEU A 87 4.74 -7.10 10.27
CA LEU A 87 5.60 -6.04 9.78
C LEU A 87 6.29 -5.34 10.95
N VAL A 88 7.62 -5.35 11.00
CA VAL A 88 8.40 -4.70 12.06
C VAL A 88 8.85 -3.32 11.61
N GLY A 89 9.33 -3.22 10.38
CA GLY A 89 9.74 -1.99 9.73
C GLY A 89 8.64 -1.42 8.85
N ALA A 90 8.88 -1.45 7.55
CA ALA A 90 7.99 -0.85 6.57
C ALA A 90 7.91 -1.64 5.26
N MET A 91 6.80 -1.47 4.56
CA MET A 91 6.57 -1.98 3.20
C MET A 91 6.02 -0.83 2.37
N SER A 92 6.62 -0.55 1.21
CA SER A 92 6.11 0.43 0.25
C SER A 92 5.34 -0.27 -0.85
N VAL A 93 4.14 0.22 -1.15
CA VAL A 93 3.22 -0.39 -2.12
C VAL A 93 2.84 0.64 -3.18
N HIS A 94 3.23 0.37 -4.41
CA HIS A 94 2.89 1.19 -5.56
C HIS A 94 1.46 0.87 -6.02
N CYS A 95 0.58 1.85 -5.90
CA CYS A 95 -0.84 1.66 -6.11
C CYS A 95 -1.47 2.81 -6.89
N GLU A 96 -2.63 2.53 -7.45
CA GLU A 96 -3.45 3.52 -8.09
C GLU A 96 -4.49 4.05 -7.11
N ILE A 97 -4.72 5.36 -7.14
CA ILE A 97 -5.73 6.06 -6.34
C ILE A 97 -6.61 6.92 -7.25
N ALA A 98 -7.83 7.21 -6.80
CA ALA A 98 -8.68 8.18 -7.48
C ALA A 98 -7.98 9.54 -7.54
N GLU A 99 -8.15 10.26 -8.66
CA GLU A 99 -7.68 11.64 -8.75
C GLU A 99 -8.44 12.52 -7.75
N SER A 100 -7.72 13.42 -7.10
CA SER A 100 -8.34 14.46 -6.29
C SER A 100 -9.08 15.43 -7.22
N ALA A 101 -10.28 15.85 -6.83
CA ALA A 101 -11.02 16.86 -7.58
C ALA A 101 -10.15 18.13 -7.74
N PRO A 102 -10.19 18.80 -8.90
CA PRO A 102 -9.46 20.05 -9.09
C PRO A 102 -9.82 21.04 -7.98
N VAL A 103 -8.82 21.66 -7.36
CA VAL A 103 -9.06 22.77 -6.43
C VAL A 103 -9.52 23.95 -7.28
N MET A 104 -10.79 24.32 -7.16
CA MET A 104 -11.28 25.58 -7.73
C MET A 104 -10.62 26.73 -6.95
N LEU A 105 -9.69 27.43 -7.58
CA LEU A 105 -9.18 28.69 -7.03
C LEU A 105 -10.28 29.76 -7.17
N PRO A 106 -10.46 30.64 -6.17
CA PRO A 106 -11.36 31.77 -6.31
C PRO A 106 -10.95 32.63 -7.52
N ALA A 107 -11.92 33.08 -8.31
CA ALA A 107 -11.66 34.13 -9.29
C ALA A 107 -11.37 35.43 -8.53
N PHE A 108 -10.20 36.03 -8.79
CA PHE A 108 -9.86 37.38 -8.32
C PHE A 108 -10.43 38.43 -9.27
#